data_AF-A0A940PH42-F1
#
_entry.id   AF-A0A940PH42-F1
#
_cell.length_a   1.000
_cell.length_b   1.000
_cell.length_c   1.000
_cell.angle_alpha   90.00
_cell.angle_beta   90.00
_cell.angle_gamma   90.00
#
_symmetry.space_group_name_H-M   'P 1'
#
loop_
_entity.id
_entity.type
_entity.pdbx_description
1 polymer ?
#
loop_
_entity_poly.entity_id
_entity_poly.type
_entity_poly.pdbx_seq_one_letter_code
_entity_poly.pdbx_strand_id
1 'polypeptide(L)'
;MGRQNKKTWRRRAYQRVKEEAGFSLIEIIAAVILLGSCFMLLATLIHQNSLAIQLNKRKEEAVFVRQDIKEWLSYKGQMDDLVSLNSYVLTQTAKTLTPEQKSRREHLILDDSGIQLASGSSKYGEVKVETAANRGSFVQKVKYYKDQATFLPESLRSADNQLYIGEYRNRGGEATDFLVDVTVKRDDAGTGKELMSYNPRREGLDLVIKVYDKKTGTLLTSTVMNWVVEA
;
A
#
# COMPACT_ATOMS: atom_id res chain seq x y z
N MET A 1 2.28 -21.00 -89.68
CA MET A 1 1.47 -20.71 -88.46
C MET A 1 2.25 -20.87 -87.14
N GLY A 2 3.53 -20.43 -87.02
CA GLY A 2 4.35 -20.67 -85.81
C GLY A 2 4.96 -19.44 -85.12
N ARG A 3 4.82 -18.23 -85.69
CA ARG A 3 5.46 -17.00 -85.18
C ARG A 3 4.61 -16.23 -84.16
N GLN A 4 3.28 -16.33 -84.20
CA GLN A 4 2.39 -15.63 -83.26
C GLN A 4 2.40 -16.26 -81.86
N ASN A 5 2.46 -17.59 -81.75
CA ASN A 5 2.50 -18.28 -80.47
C ASN A 5 3.79 -18.00 -79.68
N LYS A 6 4.97 -17.95 -80.33
CA LYS A 6 6.22 -17.64 -79.61
C LYS A 6 6.25 -16.25 -78.96
N LYS A 7 5.53 -15.27 -79.52
CA LYS A 7 5.44 -13.91 -78.95
C LYS A 7 4.54 -13.85 -77.72
N THR A 8 3.45 -14.61 -77.68
CA THR A 8 2.53 -14.66 -76.53
C THR A 8 3.13 -15.40 -75.35
N TRP A 9 3.87 -16.50 -75.58
CA TRP A 9 4.59 -17.21 -74.51
C TRP A 9 5.70 -16.37 -73.88
N ARG A 10 6.49 -15.64 -74.68
CA ARG A 10 7.52 -14.72 -74.16
C ARG A 10 6.93 -13.55 -73.37
N ARG A 11 5.79 -12.99 -73.79
CA ARG A 11 5.08 -11.95 -73.02
C ARG A 11 4.55 -12.47 -71.69
N ARG A 12 3.95 -13.67 -71.67
CA ARG A 12 3.46 -14.30 -70.44
C ARG A 12 4.59 -14.71 -69.48
N ALA A 13 5.72 -15.17 -70.01
CA ALA A 13 6.90 -15.45 -69.20
C ALA A 13 7.53 -14.16 -68.64
N TYR A 14 7.59 -13.09 -69.43
CA TYR A 14 8.10 -11.79 -68.98
C TYR A 14 7.19 -11.11 -67.96
N GLN A 15 5.86 -11.28 -68.06
CA GLN A 15 4.92 -10.86 -67.02
C GLN A 15 5.08 -11.68 -65.73
N ARG A 16 5.23 -13.01 -65.83
CA ARG A 16 5.50 -13.84 -64.65
C ARG A 16 6.81 -13.50 -63.97
N VAL A 17 7.88 -13.21 -64.72
CA VAL A 17 9.17 -12.76 -64.14
C VAL A 17 9.07 -11.37 -63.49
N LYS A 18 8.15 -10.51 -63.95
CA LYS A 18 7.84 -9.23 -63.28
C LYS A 18 6.98 -9.39 -62.03
N GLU A 19 6.10 -10.39 -62.00
CA GLU A 19 5.33 -10.77 -60.81
C GLU A 19 6.20 -11.52 -59.78
N GLU A 20 7.29 -12.18 -60.22
CA GLU A 20 8.33 -12.79 -59.40
C GLU A 20 9.49 -11.82 -59.07
N ALA A 21 9.44 -10.57 -59.54
CA ALA A 21 10.46 -9.58 -59.24
C ALA A 21 10.35 -9.18 -57.76
N GLY A 22 11.41 -9.45 -57.00
CA GLY A 22 11.48 -9.22 -55.55
C GLY A 22 11.04 -7.82 -55.12
N PHE A 23 10.68 -7.72 -53.84
CA PHE A 23 10.13 -6.52 -53.22
C PHE A 23 10.83 -5.24 -53.68
N SER A 24 10.03 -4.25 -54.07
CA SER A 24 10.51 -2.90 -54.33
C SER A 24 11.21 -2.35 -53.08
N LEU A 25 12.26 -1.54 -53.27
CA LEU A 25 12.97 -0.90 -52.15
C LEU A 25 12.01 -0.14 -51.22
N ILE A 26 10.96 0.46 -51.79
CA ILE A 26 9.91 1.17 -51.03
C ILE A 26 9.09 0.19 -50.18
N GLU A 27 8.77 -0.99 -50.72
CA GLU A 27 8.02 -2.03 -49.99
C GLU A 27 8.86 -2.61 -48.85
N ILE A 28 10.17 -2.80 -49.06
CA ILE A 28 11.10 -3.24 -48.01
C ILE A 28 11.18 -2.18 -46.90
N ILE A 29 11.34 -0.90 -47.26
CA ILE A 29 11.37 0.20 -46.28
C ILE A 29 10.05 0.29 -45.52
N ALA A 30 8.91 0.22 -46.21
CA ALA A 30 7.59 0.22 -45.57
C ALA A 30 7.41 -0.98 -44.62
N ALA A 31 7.83 -2.18 -45.04
CA ALA A 31 7.79 -3.37 -44.20
C ALA A 31 8.68 -3.23 -42.95
N VAL A 32 9.89 -2.69 -43.09
CA VAL A 32 10.80 -2.44 -41.96
C VAL A 32 10.23 -1.40 -40.98
N ILE A 33 9.63 -0.32 -41.48
CA ILE A 33 8.98 0.70 -40.65
C ILE A 33 7.79 0.11 -39.89
N LEU A 34 6.93 -0.66 -40.57
CA LEU A 34 5.80 -1.33 -39.95
C LEU A 34 6.26 -2.33 -38.89
N LEU A 35 7.25 -3.15 -39.21
CA LEU A 35 7.80 -4.15 -38.31
C LEU A 35 8.46 -3.50 -37.08
N GLY A 36 9.25 -2.43 -37.27
CA GLY A 36 9.84 -1.67 -36.17
C GLY A 36 8.78 -1.02 -35.27
N SER A 37 7.72 -0.45 -35.86
CA SER A 37 6.60 0.13 -35.11
C SER A 37 5.84 -0.93 -34.32
N CYS A 38 5.55 -2.07 -34.94
CA CYS A 38 4.91 -3.21 -34.28
C CYS A 38 5.76 -3.74 -33.11
N PHE A 39 7.09 -3.85 -33.28
CA PHE A 39 7.98 -4.27 -32.20
C PHE A 39 8.01 -3.28 -31.04
N MET A 40 8.01 -1.96 -31.32
CA MET A 40 7.93 -0.95 -30.26
C MET A 40 6.61 -1.02 -29.49
N LEU A 41 5.49 -1.22 -30.19
CA LEU A 41 4.19 -1.42 -29.55
C LEU A 41 4.16 -2.69 -28.69
N LEU A 42 4.65 -3.81 -29.22
CA LEU A 42 4.76 -5.07 -28.48
C LEU A 42 5.65 -4.93 -27.23
N ALA A 43 6.81 -4.28 -27.36
CA ALA A 43 7.71 -4.04 -26.22
C ALA A 43 7.02 -3.20 -25.13
N THR A 44 6.28 -2.17 -25.53
CA THR A 44 5.51 -1.33 -24.60
C THR A 44 4.43 -2.13 -23.88
N LEU A 45 3.66 -2.96 -24.62
CA LEU A 45 2.63 -3.80 -24.04
C LEU A 45 3.21 -4.85 -23.08
N ILE A 46 4.32 -5.49 -23.43
CA ILE A 46 5.02 -6.45 -22.56
C ILE A 46 5.49 -5.76 -21.28
N HIS A 47 6.07 -4.56 -21.39
CA HIS A 47 6.52 -3.79 -20.23
C HIS A 47 5.37 -3.42 -19.32
N GLN A 48 4.27 -2.89 -19.87
CA GLN A 48 3.06 -2.54 -19.11
C GLN A 48 2.44 -3.77 -18.44
N ASN A 49 2.40 -4.92 -19.13
CA ASN A 49 1.89 -6.15 -18.57
C ASN A 49 2.75 -6.65 -17.39
N SER A 50 4.07 -6.62 -17.53
CA SER A 50 5.00 -6.97 -16.44
C SER A 50 4.82 -6.08 -15.21
N LEU A 51 4.67 -4.76 -15.40
CA LEU A 51 4.37 -3.84 -14.30
C LEU A 51 3.03 -4.15 -13.64
N ALA A 52 1.99 -4.48 -14.42
CA ALA A 52 0.69 -4.84 -13.89
C ALA A 52 0.74 -6.13 -13.05
N ILE A 53 1.47 -7.16 -13.51
CA ILE A 53 1.67 -8.40 -12.76
C ILE A 53 2.39 -8.13 -11.44
N GLN A 54 3.46 -7.33 -11.46
CA GLN A 54 4.20 -6.98 -10.24
C GLN A 54 3.31 -6.22 -9.25
N LEU A 55 2.51 -5.26 -9.73
CA LEU A 55 1.59 -4.52 -8.88
C LEU A 55 0.50 -5.42 -8.28
N ASN A 56 -0.05 -6.36 -9.06
CA ASN A 56 -1.04 -7.30 -8.57
C ASN A 56 -0.46 -8.22 -7.50
N LYS A 57 0.74 -8.76 -7.72
CA LYS A 57 1.44 -9.57 -6.71
C LYS A 57 1.67 -8.79 -5.41
N ARG A 58 2.12 -7.53 -5.51
CA ARG A 58 2.28 -6.66 -4.33
C ARG A 58 0.97 -6.38 -3.62
N LYS A 59 -0.14 -6.21 -4.35
CA LYS A 59 -1.47 -6.04 -3.76
C LYS A 59 -1.94 -7.30 -3.03
N GLU A 60 -1.70 -8.48 -3.59
CA GLU A 60 -2.00 -9.76 -2.94
C GLU A 60 -1.20 -9.92 -1.64
N GLU A 61 0.10 -9.65 -1.67
CA GLU A 61 0.95 -9.65 -0.47
C GLU A 61 0.49 -8.60 0.56
N ALA A 62 0.10 -7.41 0.12
CA ALA A 62 -0.43 -6.37 1.00
C ALA A 62 -1.77 -6.77 1.63
N VAL A 63 -2.61 -7.56 0.94
CA VAL A 63 -3.84 -8.14 1.52
C VAL A 63 -3.49 -9.12 2.63
N PHE A 64 -2.44 -9.92 2.49
CA PHE A 64 -1.94 -10.80 3.55
C PHE A 64 -1.47 -9.98 4.77
N VAL A 65 -0.65 -8.94 4.55
CA VAL A 65 -0.19 -8.02 5.62
C VAL A 65 -1.37 -7.42 6.37
N ARG A 66 -2.35 -6.91 5.64
CA ARG A 66 -3.57 -6.32 6.20
C ARG A 66 -4.35 -7.32 7.04
N GLN A 67 -4.47 -8.56 6.57
CA GLN A 67 -5.18 -9.62 7.30
C GLN A 67 -4.43 -10.03 8.56
N ASP A 68 -3.10 -10.13 8.51
CA ASP A 68 -2.25 -10.44 9.66
C ASP A 68 -2.31 -9.32 10.73
N ILE A 69 -2.33 -8.04 10.33
CA ILE A 69 -2.54 -6.92 11.26
C ILE A 69 -3.94 -6.97 11.87
N LYS A 70 -4.98 -7.21 11.07
CA LYS A 70 -6.36 -7.34 11.56
C LYS A 70 -6.51 -8.49 12.55
N GLU A 71 -5.93 -9.65 12.23
CA GLU A 71 -5.91 -10.83 13.08
C GLU A 71 -5.16 -10.55 14.40
N TRP A 72 -3.99 -9.92 14.32
CA TRP A 72 -3.22 -9.53 15.49
C TRP A 72 -3.96 -8.52 16.38
N LEU A 73 -4.61 -7.51 15.80
CA LEU A 73 -5.48 -6.57 16.52
C LEU A 73 -6.68 -7.27 17.15
N SER A 74 -7.20 -8.33 16.54
CA SER A 74 -8.32 -9.10 17.10
C SER A 74 -7.89 -9.97 18.28
N TYR A 75 -6.74 -10.64 18.20
CA TYR A 75 -6.25 -11.54 19.26
C TYR A 75 -5.55 -10.83 20.42
N LYS A 76 -4.75 -9.80 20.13
CA LYS A 76 -3.96 -9.06 21.13
C LYS A 76 -4.51 -7.67 21.44
N GLY A 77 -5.39 -7.11 20.62
CA GLY A 77 -6.10 -5.87 20.94
C GLY A 77 -7.11 -6.00 22.08
N GLN A 78 -7.31 -7.21 22.60
CA GLN A 78 -8.03 -7.45 23.85
C GLN A 78 -7.10 -7.46 25.08
N MET A 79 -5.78 -7.29 24.91
CA MET A 79 -4.82 -7.21 26.01
C MET A 79 -4.53 -5.76 26.40
N ASP A 80 -4.50 -5.49 27.71
CA ASP A 80 -4.26 -4.21 28.36
C ASP A 80 -3.10 -3.39 27.75
N ASP A 81 -2.14 -4.06 27.11
CA ASP A 81 -0.97 -3.47 26.46
C ASP A 81 -1.36 -2.46 25.35
N LEU A 82 -2.25 -2.82 24.41
CA LEU A 82 -2.65 -1.90 23.32
C LEU A 82 -3.53 -0.75 23.81
N VAL A 83 -4.32 -1.01 24.85
CA VAL A 83 -5.12 0.00 25.55
C VAL A 83 -4.21 1.01 26.25
N SER A 84 -3.17 0.52 26.91
CA SER A 84 -2.18 1.33 27.63
C SER A 84 -1.32 2.16 26.67
N LEU A 85 -1.01 1.61 25.50
CA LEU A 85 -0.35 2.34 24.40
C LEU A 85 -1.21 3.43 23.77
N ASN A 86 -2.54 3.34 23.87
CA ASN A 86 -3.48 4.24 23.19
C ASN A 86 -4.49 4.86 24.15
N SER A 87 -4.08 5.09 25.40
CA SER A 87 -4.91 5.67 26.46
C SER A 87 -5.62 6.95 26.02
N TYR A 88 -4.92 7.83 25.29
CA TYR A 88 -5.46 9.10 24.79
C TYR A 88 -6.55 8.96 23.72
N VAL A 89 -6.44 7.94 22.87
CA VAL A 89 -7.44 7.62 21.83
C VAL A 89 -8.75 7.16 22.49
N LEU A 90 -8.63 6.39 23.57
CA LEU A 90 -9.73 5.75 24.29
C LEU A 90 -10.36 6.62 25.39
N THR A 91 -9.79 7.79 25.70
CA THR A 91 -10.34 8.68 26.72
C THR A 91 -11.48 9.51 26.15
N GLN A 92 -12.59 9.71 26.86
CA GLN A 92 -13.62 10.70 26.49
C GLN A 92 -13.11 12.12 26.74
N THR A 93 -13.37 13.08 25.84
CA THR A 93 -12.87 14.45 26.00
C THR A 93 -14.01 15.45 25.87
N ALA A 94 -14.24 16.20 26.95
CA ALA A 94 -15.22 17.29 27.01
C ALA A 94 -14.63 18.67 26.62
N LYS A 95 -13.39 18.74 26.11
CA LYS A 95 -12.67 20.01 25.83
C LYS A 95 -12.25 20.13 24.37
N THR A 96 -12.13 21.37 23.90
CA THR A 96 -11.51 21.72 22.61
C THR A 96 -10.07 21.20 22.56
N LEU A 97 -9.75 20.42 21.54
CA LEU A 97 -8.44 19.80 21.34
C LEU A 97 -7.54 20.71 20.50
N THR A 98 -6.23 20.68 20.75
CA THR A 98 -5.25 21.28 19.84
C THR A 98 -5.15 20.45 18.54
N PRO A 99 -4.62 21.02 17.43
CA PRO A 99 -4.44 20.26 16.18
C PRO A 99 -3.61 18.98 16.36
N GLU A 100 -2.54 19.03 17.16
CA GLU A 100 -1.69 17.88 17.46
C GLU A 100 -2.44 16.80 18.26
N GLN A 101 -3.28 17.22 19.20
CA GLN A 101 -4.12 16.33 19.98
C GLN A 101 -5.20 15.67 19.12
N LYS A 102 -5.76 16.41 18.16
CA LYS A 102 -6.72 15.87 17.21
C LYS A 102 -6.07 14.79 16.34
N SER A 103 -4.92 15.08 15.73
CA SER A 103 -4.16 14.12 14.92
C SER A 103 -3.80 12.86 15.72
N ARG A 104 -3.26 12.98 16.94
CA ARG A 104 -2.92 11.82 17.77
C ARG A 104 -4.11 10.89 18.04
N ARG A 105 -5.33 11.42 18.16
CA ARG A 105 -6.53 10.62 18.44
C ARG A 105 -7.08 9.91 17.21
N GLU A 106 -6.72 10.38 16.03
CA GLU A 106 -7.09 9.77 14.75
C GLU A 106 -6.13 8.64 14.36
N HIS A 107 -5.12 8.32 15.18
CA HIS A 107 -4.14 7.27 14.91
C HIS A 107 -3.99 6.28 16.07
N LEU A 108 -3.89 5.00 15.74
CA LEU A 108 -3.61 3.92 16.68
C LEU A 108 -2.15 3.48 16.54
N ILE A 109 -1.41 3.51 17.64
CA ILE A 109 -0.02 3.06 17.70
C ILE A 109 0.00 1.59 18.10
N LEU A 110 0.72 0.76 17.35
CA LEU A 110 0.75 -0.69 17.57
C LEU A 110 1.97 -1.17 18.37
N ASP A 111 2.92 -0.29 18.67
CA ASP A 111 4.19 -0.64 19.31
C ASP A 111 4.82 0.56 20.02
N ASP A 112 5.58 0.31 21.08
CA ASP A 112 6.26 1.30 21.92
C ASP A 112 7.13 2.30 21.13
N SER A 113 7.69 1.87 19.99
CA SER A 113 8.50 2.75 19.13
C SER A 113 7.71 3.97 18.61
N GLY A 114 6.38 3.88 18.55
CA GLY A 114 5.52 4.99 18.16
C GLY A 114 5.26 6.02 19.26
N ILE A 115 5.57 5.71 20.54
CA ILE A 115 5.29 6.62 21.65
C ILE A 115 6.07 7.93 21.47
N GLN A 116 5.37 9.05 21.47
CA GLN A 116 5.97 10.38 21.38
C GLN A 116 6.41 10.83 22.78
N LEU A 117 7.62 11.39 22.88
CA LEU A 117 8.20 11.81 24.16
C LEU A 117 8.25 13.33 24.24
N ALA A 118 7.82 13.88 25.38
CA ALA A 118 8.02 15.26 25.78
C ALA A 118 8.89 15.26 27.05
N SER A 119 10.11 15.82 26.96
CA SER A 119 11.07 15.91 28.08
C SER A 119 11.33 14.57 28.80
N GLY A 120 11.43 13.47 28.05
CA GLY A 120 11.70 12.13 28.58
C GLY A 120 10.47 11.35 29.07
N SER A 121 9.29 11.98 29.09
CA SER A 121 8.00 11.35 29.45
C SER A 121 7.08 11.20 28.24
N SER A 122 6.12 10.26 28.28
CA SER A 122 5.12 10.09 27.21
C SER A 122 4.26 11.35 27.04
N LYS A 123 4.19 11.90 25.83
CA LYS A 123 3.49 13.16 25.54
C LYS A 123 1.97 13.05 25.77
N TYR A 124 1.37 11.89 25.55
CA TYR A 124 -0.09 11.69 25.67
C TYR A 124 -0.47 10.64 26.72
N GLY A 125 0.44 10.33 27.64
CA GLY A 125 0.19 9.36 28.72
C GLY A 125 0.17 7.90 28.25
N GLU A 126 0.84 7.59 27.14
CA GLU A 126 1.07 6.20 26.70
C GLU A 126 2.03 5.48 27.64
N VAL A 127 1.71 4.25 28.03
CA VAL A 127 2.57 3.40 28.85
C VAL A 127 3.27 2.38 27.94
N LYS A 128 4.59 2.26 28.09
CA LYS A 128 5.39 1.25 27.38
C LYS A 128 4.95 -0.16 27.77
N VAL A 129 4.95 -1.07 26.81
CA VAL A 129 4.67 -2.48 27.05
C VAL A 129 5.88 -3.12 27.73
N GLU A 130 5.74 -3.47 29.00
CA GLU A 130 6.79 -4.18 29.73
C GLU A 130 7.01 -5.56 29.11
N THR A 131 8.21 -5.80 28.57
CA THR A 131 8.65 -7.12 28.13
C THR A 131 9.02 -7.96 29.36
N ALA A 132 8.02 -8.30 30.18
CA ALA A 132 8.24 -9.14 31.35
C ALA A 132 8.79 -10.51 30.89
N ALA A 133 9.88 -10.96 31.50
CA ALA A 133 10.58 -12.21 31.16
C ALA A 133 9.67 -13.47 31.14
N ASN A 134 8.49 -13.41 31.77
CA ASN A 134 7.52 -14.50 31.87
C ASN A 134 6.31 -14.39 30.91
N ARG A 135 6.16 -13.32 30.10
CA ARG A 135 5.01 -13.12 29.19
C ARG A 135 5.23 -13.63 27.75
N GLY A 136 6.40 -14.23 27.48
CA GLY A 136 6.82 -14.56 26.11
C GLY A 136 7.25 -13.30 25.33
N SER A 137 7.89 -13.49 24.18
CA SER A 137 8.34 -12.36 23.34
C SER A 137 7.14 -11.58 22.79
N PHE A 138 7.06 -10.28 23.08
CA PHE A 138 6.13 -9.39 22.40
C PHE A 138 6.42 -9.41 20.90
N VAL A 139 5.47 -9.87 20.08
CA VAL A 139 5.63 -9.91 18.63
C VAL A 139 5.35 -8.51 18.09
N GLN A 140 6.42 -7.75 17.85
CA GLN A 140 6.36 -6.44 17.21
C GLN A 140 5.91 -6.60 15.75
N LYS A 141 4.68 -6.19 15.44
CA LYS A 141 4.13 -6.23 14.07
C LYS A 141 4.43 -4.99 13.26
N VAL A 142 4.59 -3.85 13.94
CA VAL A 142 4.87 -2.57 13.31
C VAL A 142 5.95 -1.86 14.09
N LYS A 143 6.91 -1.26 13.39
CA LYS A 143 7.97 -0.45 13.98
C LYS A 143 7.95 0.96 13.43
N TYR A 144 7.92 1.95 14.31
CA TYR A 144 7.87 3.36 13.94
C TYR A 144 9.26 3.97 13.95
N TYR A 145 9.54 4.83 12.96
CA TYR A 145 10.83 5.48 12.75
C TYR A 145 10.68 7.01 12.79
N LYS A 146 10.04 7.51 13.86
CA LYS A 146 9.68 8.92 14.05
C LYS A 146 10.85 9.90 13.92
N ASP A 147 12.08 9.48 14.18
CA ASP A 147 13.27 10.34 14.11
C ASP A 147 13.99 10.28 12.75
N GLN A 148 13.48 9.49 11.79
CA GLN A 148 14.10 9.28 10.48
C GLN A 148 13.17 9.76 9.35
N ALA A 149 13.26 11.03 8.97
CA ALA A 149 12.39 11.61 7.95
C ALA A 149 12.54 10.96 6.56
N THR A 150 13.70 10.35 6.28
CA THR A 150 13.99 9.65 5.02
C THR A 150 13.46 8.23 4.98
N PHE A 151 12.95 7.70 6.09
CA PHE A 151 12.33 6.36 6.15
C PHE A 151 11.11 6.27 5.25
N LEU A 152 10.31 7.33 5.19
CA LEU A 152 9.12 7.39 4.34
C LEU A 152 9.48 7.80 2.89
N PRO A 153 8.82 7.19 1.90
CA PRO A 153 8.90 7.63 0.51
C PRO A 153 8.41 9.07 0.40
N GLU A 154 8.90 9.79 -0.61
CA GLU A 154 8.64 11.22 -0.79
C GLU A 154 7.15 11.57 -0.81
N SER A 155 6.33 10.73 -1.44
CA SER A 155 4.87 10.91 -1.52
C SER A 155 4.15 10.84 -0.16
N LEU A 156 4.75 10.18 0.84
CA LEU A 156 4.21 10.04 2.19
C LEU A 156 4.97 10.88 3.22
N ARG A 157 5.99 11.65 2.81
CA ARG A 157 6.84 12.39 3.73
C ARG A 157 6.13 13.64 4.24
N SER A 158 5.51 13.52 5.41
CA SER A 158 4.95 14.63 6.18
C SER A 158 5.31 14.46 7.66
N ALA A 159 5.31 15.56 8.42
CA ALA A 159 5.58 15.52 9.85
C ALA A 159 4.59 14.62 10.61
N ASP A 160 3.34 14.57 10.14
CA ASP A 160 2.29 13.75 10.73
C ASP A 160 2.47 12.26 10.37
N ASN A 161 2.65 11.95 9.09
CA ASN A 161 2.87 10.57 8.63
C ASN A 161 4.12 9.93 9.26
N GLN A 162 5.16 10.71 9.50
CA GLN A 162 6.39 10.24 10.14
C GLN A 162 6.15 9.72 11.57
N LEU A 163 5.11 10.22 12.24
CA LEU A 163 4.76 9.81 13.60
C LEU A 163 3.90 8.53 13.62
N TYR A 164 3.07 8.31 12.58
CA TYR A 164 1.99 7.31 12.62
C TYR A 164 2.07 6.22 11.55
N ILE A 165 2.96 6.35 10.56
CA ILE A 165 3.22 5.30 9.57
C ILE A 165 4.45 4.50 10.02
N GLY A 166 4.25 3.20 10.25
CA GLY A 166 5.31 2.29 10.67
C GLY A 166 5.65 1.24 9.61
N GLU A 167 6.81 0.60 9.76
CA GLU A 167 7.24 -0.53 8.96
C GLU A 167 6.55 -1.81 9.42
N TYR A 168 5.93 -2.55 8.49
CA TYR A 168 5.44 -3.89 8.81
C TYR A 168 6.61 -4.87 9.03
N ARG A 169 6.49 -5.65 10.10
CA ARG A 169 7.41 -6.71 10.47
C ARG A 169 6.73 -8.06 10.31
N ASN A 170 7.36 -8.98 9.59
CA ASN A 170 6.83 -10.32 9.39
C ASN A 170 6.82 -11.12 10.71
N ARG A 171 6.30 -12.35 10.70
CA ARG A 171 6.23 -13.21 11.90
C ARG A 171 7.61 -13.49 12.54
N GLY A 172 8.71 -13.38 11.78
CA GLY A 172 10.08 -13.51 12.27
C GLY A 172 10.70 -12.20 12.78
N GLY A 173 9.97 -11.08 12.75
CA GLY A 173 10.47 -9.76 13.15
C GLY A 173 11.28 -9.04 12.06
N GLU A 174 11.33 -9.60 10.85
CA GLU A 174 12.12 -9.05 9.75
C GLU A 174 11.38 -7.88 9.08
N ALA A 175 12.16 -6.89 8.63
CA ALA A 175 11.67 -5.75 7.88
C ALA A 175 11.07 -6.20 6.53
N THR A 176 10.00 -5.55 6.12
CA THR A 176 9.35 -5.80 4.83
C THR A 176 9.27 -4.53 3.99
N ASP A 177 8.81 -4.67 2.75
CA ASP A 177 8.57 -3.55 1.83
C ASP A 177 7.18 -2.90 2.02
N PHE A 178 6.54 -3.13 3.17
CA PHE A 178 5.20 -2.61 3.47
C PHE A 178 5.23 -1.62 4.63
N LEU A 179 4.45 -0.55 4.47
CA LEU A 179 4.19 0.45 5.50
C LEU A 179 2.73 0.34 5.96
N VAL A 180 2.49 0.55 7.25
CA VAL A 180 1.17 0.41 7.87
C VAL A 180 0.79 1.70 8.59
N ASP A 181 -0.43 2.15 8.33
CA ASP A 181 -1.12 3.22 9.05
C ASP A 181 -2.44 2.66 9.58
N VAL A 182 -2.71 2.86 10.87
CA VAL A 182 -3.98 2.48 11.49
C VAL A 182 -4.65 3.75 11.98
N THR A 183 -5.64 4.23 11.22
CA THR A 183 -6.39 5.42 11.58
C THR A 183 -7.68 5.06 12.30
N VAL A 184 -8.07 5.89 13.25
CA VAL A 184 -9.28 5.74 14.05
C VAL A 184 -10.35 6.67 13.48
N LYS A 185 -11.47 6.08 13.06
CA LYS A 185 -12.70 6.79 12.73
C LYS A 185 -13.66 6.65 13.91
N ARG A 186 -14.14 7.77 14.41
CA ARG A 186 -15.12 7.81 15.50
C ARG A 186 -16.49 8.09 14.91
N ASP A 187 -17.51 7.49 15.51
CA ASP A 187 -18.92 7.70 15.14
C ASP A 187 -19.53 8.95 15.76
N ASP A 188 -18.71 9.82 16.35
CA ASP A 188 -19.11 11.10 16.93
C ASP A 188 -19.76 12.04 15.91
N ALA A 189 -19.45 11.89 14.62
CA ALA A 189 -20.05 12.66 13.53
C ALA A 189 -21.35 12.08 12.95
N GLY A 190 -21.67 10.80 13.21
CA GLY A 190 -22.70 10.07 12.45
C GLY A 190 -24.04 9.83 13.17
N THR A 191 -24.06 9.88 14.50
CA THR A 191 -25.19 9.36 15.29
C THR A 191 -26.08 10.41 15.95
N GLY A 192 -25.73 11.70 15.84
CA GLY A 192 -26.49 12.78 16.49
C GLY A 192 -26.55 12.67 18.03
N LYS A 193 -25.81 11.71 18.61
CA LYS A 193 -25.64 11.57 20.06
C LYS A 193 -24.61 12.59 20.51
N GLU A 194 -24.97 13.36 21.53
CA GLU A 194 -24.05 14.30 22.16
C GLU A 194 -22.73 13.59 22.51
N LEU A 195 -21.60 14.24 22.18
CA LEU A 195 -20.21 13.87 22.49
C LEU A 195 -19.98 13.38 23.94
N MET A 196 -20.93 13.65 24.83
CA MET A 196 -20.94 13.30 26.25
C MET A 196 -21.30 11.83 26.54
N SER A 197 -21.96 11.11 25.61
CA SER A 197 -22.47 9.75 25.88
C SER A 197 -21.65 8.61 25.26
N TYR A 198 -20.84 8.89 24.23
CA TYR A 198 -20.11 7.86 23.48
C TYR A 198 -18.89 7.36 24.26
N ASN A 199 -18.87 6.08 24.64
CA ASN A 199 -17.73 5.44 25.28
C ASN A 199 -16.94 4.56 24.30
N PRO A 200 -15.77 5.00 23.79
CA PRO A 200 -15.00 4.26 22.79
C PRO A 200 -14.48 2.90 23.28
N ARG A 201 -14.41 2.66 24.60
CA ARG A 201 -14.00 1.36 25.13
C ARG A 201 -15.09 0.30 25.00
N ARG A 202 -16.36 0.69 25.20
CA ARG A 202 -17.53 -0.21 25.18
C ARG A 202 -18.22 -0.25 23.82
N GLU A 203 -18.36 0.90 23.17
CA GLU A 203 -19.03 1.02 21.88
C GLU A 203 -18.08 0.72 20.70
N GLY A 204 -16.78 0.66 20.97
CA GLY A 204 -15.75 0.34 19.99
C GLY A 204 -15.40 1.50 19.06
N LEU A 205 -14.29 1.33 18.34
CA LEU A 205 -13.72 2.27 17.38
C LEU A 205 -13.64 1.63 16.00
N ASP A 206 -13.92 2.39 14.95
CA ASP A 206 -13.66 1.93 13.59
C ASP A 206 -12.20 2.19 13.23
N LEU A 207 -11.42 1.12 13.15
CA LEU A 207 -10.02 1.16 12.72
C LEU A 207 -9.95 0.98 11.20
N VAL A 208 -9.37 1.96 10.52
CA VAL A 208 -9.03 1.87 9.10
C VAL A 208 -7.56 1.50 8.99
N ILE A 209 -7.30 0.27 8.54
CA ILE A 209 -5.94 -0.26 8.35
C ILE A 209 -5.56 -0.05 6.89
N LYS A 210 -4.55 0.78 6.66
CA LYS A 210 -4.01 1.08 5.33
C LYS A 210 -2.62 0.49 5.20
N VAL A 211 -2.36 -0.15 4.07
CA VAL A 211 -1.05 -0.71 3.73
C VAL A 211 -0.52 -0.02 2.49
N TYR A 212 0.67 0.56 2.60
CA TYR A 212 1.36 1.24 1.51
C TYR A 212 2.60 0.47 1.08
N ASP A 213 2.98 0.70 -0.16
CA ASP A 213 4.28 0.29 -0.69
C ASP A 213 5.38 1.18 -0.10
N LYS A 214 6.42 0.58 0.49
CA LYS A 214 7.52 1.34 1.09
C LYS A 214 8.36 2.09 0.05
N LYS A 215 8.46 1.57 -1.17
CA LYS A 215 9.30 2.17 -2.23
C LYS A 215 8.58 3.34 -2.91
N THR A 216 7.30 3.19 -3.23
CA THR A 216 6.56 4.22 -3.99
C THR A 216 5.62 5.07 -3.13
N GLY A 217 5.30 4.62 -1.91
CA GLY A 217 4.29 5.23 -1.05
C GLY A 217 2.86 5.06 -1.56
N THR A 218 2.65 4.21 -2.57
CA THR A 218 1.32 3.96 -3.13
C THR A 218 0.49 3.15 -2.16
N LEU A 219 -0.76 3.57 -1.92
CA LEU A 219 -1.72 2.76 -1.16
C LEU A 219 -2.04 1.47 -1.93
N LEU A 220 -1.72 0.33 -1.33
CA LEU A 220 -1.95 -0.99 -1.95
C LEU A 220 -3.30 -1.56 -1.54
N THR A 221 -3.67 -1.43 -0.27
CA THR A 221 -4.96 -1.90 0.25
C THR A 221 -5.39 -1.13 1.48
N SER A 222 -6.70 -1.14 1.73
CA SER A 222 -7.33 -0.59 2.94
C SER A 222 -8.45 -1.53 3.40
N THR A 223 -8.73 -1.57 4.70
CA THR A 223 -9.92 -2.21 5.27
C THR A 223 -10.36 -1.45 6.50
N VAL A 224 -11.64 -1.60 6.86
CA VAL A 224 -12.17 -1.16 8.14
C VAL A 224 -12.39 -2.39 9.03
N MET A 225 -12.14 -2.26 10.32
CA MET A 225 -12.58 -3.19 11.35
C MET A 225 -13.13 -2.40 12.54
N ASN A 226 -14.21 -2.90 13.13
CA ASN A 226 -14.66 -2.38 14.41
C ASN A 226 -13.85 -3.06 15.53
N TRP A 227 -13.27 -2.27 16.41
CA TRP A 227 -12.43 -2.73 17.51
C TRP A 227 -13.04 -2.31 18.85
N VAL A 228 -13.48 -3.29 19.63
CA VAL A 228 -14.08 -3.09 20.96
C VAL A 228 -13.09 -3.59 22.01
N VAL A 229 -12.83 -2.74 23.01
CA VAL A 229 -11.86 -3.02 24.08
C VAL A 229 -12.51 -3.79 25.23
N GLU A 230 -13.69 -3.35 25.67
CA GLU A 230 -14.48 -3.96 26.75
C GLU A 230 -15.70 -4.64 26.12
N ALA A 231 -15.50 -5.87 25.60
CA ALA A 231 -16.57 -6.70 25.02
C ALA A 231 -17.23 -7.61 26.07
#